data_AF-A0A2A2L1N7-F1
#
_entry.id   AF-A0A2A2L1N7-F1
#
_cell.length_a   1.000
_cell.length_b   1.000
_cell.length_c   1.000
_cell.angle_alpha   90.00
_cell.angle_beta   90.00
_cell.angle_gamma   90.00
#
_symmetry.space_group_name_H-M   'P 1'
#
loop_
_entity.id
_entity.type
_entity.pdbx_description
1 polymer ?
#
loop_
_entity_poly.entity_id
_entity_poly.type
_entity_poly.pdbx_seq_one_letter_code
_entity_poly.pdbx_strand_id
1 'polypeptide(L)'
;MAIPNQLLICSGIKVLIIILTIVVLILVDPAYVTAYISINYEIVLIYIFSALTLLYCIVTIILYFLLSKRGNETPLTNTAFTEVILATAGIMGWLIVIGIGGNISQRTILETGEKFGWIGALAGINVGCFLGIFAIFALNIVNEKILAPNRRRYEKAYPQYSR
;
A
#
# COMPACT_ATOMS: atom_id res chain seq x y z
N MET A 1 -23.96 0.05 4.97
CA MET A 1 -22.75 0.42 5.73
C MET A 1 -22.09 -0.86 6.23
N ALA A 2 -21.04 -1.34 5.53
CA ALA A 2 -20.22 -2.51 5.91
C ALA A 2 -18.79 -2.10 6.30
N ILE A 3 -18.62 -0.83 6.70
CA ILE A 3 -17.33 -0.14 6.84
C ILE A 3 -16.45 -0.64 8.01
N PRO A 4 -16.97 -1.08 9.18
CA PRO A 4 -16.08 -1.57 10.25
C PRO A 4 -15.32 -2.83 9.85
N ASN A 5 -15.97 -3.76 9.12
CA ASN A 5 -15.32 -4.99 8.68
C ASN A 5 -14.27 -4.72 7.59
N GLN A 6 -14.51 -3.74 6.73
CA GLN A 6 -13.56 -3.34 5.69
C GLN A 6 -12.26 -2.78 6.28
N LEU A 7 -12.36 -1.89 7.26
CA LEU A 7 -11.19 -1.32 7.93
C LEU A 7 -10.35 -2.41 8.63
N LEU A 8 -11.02 -3.42 9.20
CA LEU A 8 -10.38 -4.56 9.85
C LEU A 8 -9.71 -5.51 8.85
N ILE A 9 -10.33 -5.78 7.71
CA ILE A 9 -9.72 -6.57 6.64
C ILE A 9 -8.48 -5.83 6.09
N CYS A 10 -8.61 -4.53 5.82
CA CYS A 10 -7.50 -3.72 5.31
C CYS A 10 -6.35 -3.58 6.32
N SER A 11 -6.63 -3.50 7.63
CA SER A 11 -5.56 -3.53 8.64
C SER A 11 -4.82 -4.86 8.64
N GLY A 12 -5.53 -5.99 8.52
CA GLY A 12 -4.93 -7.32 8.37
C GLY A 12 -4.02 -7.42 7.16
N ILE A 13 -4.46 -6.95 6.00
CA ILE A 13 -3.64 -6.92 4.77
C ILE A 13 -2.39 -6.05 4.96
N LYS A 14 -2.51 -4.89 5.62
CA LYS A 14 -1.35 -4.01 5.89
C LYS A 14 -0.34 -4.64 6.86
N VAL A 15 -0.80 -5.42 7.84
CA VAL A 15 0.11 -6.19 8.72
C VAL A 15 0.90 -7.22 7.89
N LEU A 16 0.24 -7.90 6.95
CA LEU A 16 0.93 -8.81 6.03
C LEU A 16 1.97 -8.06 5.18
N ILE A 17 1.62 -6.90 4.61
CA ILE A 17 2.55 -6.05 3.85
C ILE A 17 3.77 -5.67 4.71
N ILE A 18 3.56 -5.30 5.97
CA ILE A 18 4.65 -4.96 6.90
C ILE A 18 5.59 -6.16 7.09
N ILE A 19 5.05 -7.36 7.34
CA ILE A 19 5.86 -8.56 7.53
C ILE A 19 6.67 -8.86 6.27
N LEU A 20 6.03 -8.86 5.10
CA LEU A 20 6.70 -9.09 3.82
C LEU A 20 7.80 -8.04 3.55
N THR A 21 7.54 -6.78 3.88
CA THR A 21 8.51 -5.69 3.74
C THR A 21 9.72 -5.87 4.66
N ILE A 22 9.51 -6.34 5.89
CA ILE A 22 10.60 -6.67 6.81
C ILE A 22 11.44 -7.83 6.25
N VAL A 23 10.81 -8.87 5.71
CA VAL A 23 11.53 -9.98 5.07
C VAL A 23 12.37 -9.48 3.88
N VAL A 24 11.82 -8.59 3.05
CA VAL A 24 12.58 -7.96 1.95
C VAL A 24 13.81 -7.22 2.49
N LEU A 25 13.67 -6.45 3.58
CA LEU A 25 14.79 -5.75 4.20
C LEU A 25 15.86 -6.70 4.77
N ILE A 26 15.47 -7.86 5.31
CA ILE A 26 16.41 -8.87 5.80
C ILE A 26 17.18 -9.52 4.64
N LEU A 27 16.53 -9.73 3.50
CA LEU A 27 17.16 -10.32 2.32
C LEU A 27 18.13 -9.36 1.61
N VAL A 28 17.93 -8.05 1.76
CA VAL A 28 18.85 -7.03 1.26
C VAL A 28 20.05 -6.92 2.21
N ASP A 29 21.13 -7.65 1.89
CA ASP A 29 22.36 -7.60 2.70
C ASP A 29 23.03 -6.21 2.61
N PRO A 30 23.38 -5.57 3.74
CA PRO A 30 24.09 -4.29 3.76
C PRO A 30 25.48 -4.35 3.10
N ALA A 31 26.09 -5.53 2.97
CA ALA A 31 27.37 -5.69 2.26
C ALA A 31 27.28 -5.34 0.77
N TYR A 32 26.10 -5.44 0.15
CA TYR A 32 25.92 -5.10 -1.27
C TYR A 32 25.85 -3.59 -1.55
N VAL A 33 25.73 -2.76 -0.50
CA VAL A 33 25.70 -1.30 -0.61
C VAL A 33 27.10 -0.74 -0.92
N THR A 34 28.18 -1.45 -0.57
CA THR A 34 29.56 -0.93 -0.69
C THR A 34 30.36 -1.53 -1.86
N ALA A 35 29.95 -2.68 -2.40
CA ALA A 35 30.76 -3.44 -3.36
C ALA A 35 30.57 -3.06 -4.84
N TYR A 36 29.42 -2.49 -5.23
CA TYR A 36 29.12 -2.20 -6.65
C TYR A 36 28.40 -0.85 -6.80
N ILE A 37 29.08 0.15 -7.37
CA ILE A 37 28.58 1.53 -7.52
C ILE A 37 27.22 1.58 -8.25
N SER A 38 26.98 0.70 -9.24
CA SER A 38 25.71 0.65 -9.97
C SER A 38 24.61 -0.14 -9.25
N ILE A 39 24.94 -1.13 -8.42
CA ILE A 39 23.93 -1.86 -7.63
C ILE A 39 23.51 -1.03 -6.42
N ASN A 40 24.40 -0.17 -5.95
CA ASN A 40 24.20 0.68 -4.78
C ASN A 40 22.94 1.55 -4.92
N TYR A 41 22.71 2.21 -6.07
CA TYR A 41 21.51 3.02 -6.26
C TYR A 41 20.22 2.18 -6.33
N GLU A 42 20.27 0.99 -6.93
CA GLU A 42 19.13 0.08 -7.04
C GLU A 42 18.70 -0.42 -5.64
N ILE A 43 19.67 -0.78 -4.79
CA ILE A 43 19.43 -1.20 -3.40
C ILE A 43 18.87 -0.06 -2.55
N VAL A 44 19.41 1.15 -2.70
CA VAL A 44 18.90 2.35 -1.99
C VAL A 44 17.43 2.60 -2.33
N LEU A 45 17.01 2.40 -3.58
CA LEU A 45 15.60 2.51 -3.96
C LEU A 45 14.72 1.49 -3.25
N ILE A 46 15.18 0.23 -3.10
CA ILE A 46 14.45 -0.80 -2.34
C ILE A 46 14.26 -0.35 -0.88
N TYR A 47 15.30 0.21 -0.25
CA TYR A 47 15.21 0.75 1.11
C TYR A 47 14.21 1.90 1.22
N ILE A 48 14.22 2.85 0.27
CA ILE A 48 13.29 3.98 0.27
C ILE A 48 11.85 3.50 0.15
N PHE A 49 11.54 2.65 -0.84
CA PHE A 49 10.17 2.12 -1.02
C PHE A 49 9.72 1.28 0.18
N SER A 50 10.62 0.50 0.78
CA SER A 50 10.33 -0.27 1.99
C SER A 50 10.04 0.63 3.19
N ALA A 51 10.85 1.66 3.43
CA ALA A 51 10.65 2.62 4.51
C ALA A 51 9.33 3.40 4.37
N LEU A 52 9.03 3.89 3.16
CA LEU A 52 7.76 4.56 2.86
C LEU A 52 6.57 3.62 3.06
N THR A 53 6.70 2.36 2.65
CA THR A 53 5.65 1.34 2.84
C THR A 53 5.38 1.07 4.31
N LEU A 54 6.44 0.91 5.13
CA LEU A 54 6.30 0.71 6.57
C LEU A 54 5.64 1.91 7.24
N LEU A 55 6.11 3.13 6.94
CA LEU A 55 5.54 4.36 7.47
C LEU A 55 4.05 4.48 7.12
N TYR A 56 3.71 4.31 5.85
CA TYR A 56 2.33 4.34 5.37
C TYR A 56 1.45 3.31 6.09
N CYS A 57 1.88 2.05 6.14
CA CYS A 57 1.08 0.98 6.73
C CYS A 57 0.84 1.22 8.22
N ILE A 58 1.86 1.63 8.98
CA ILE A 58 1.74 1.91 10.41
C ILE A 58 0.80 3.10 10.66
N VAL A 59 1.01 4.22 9.97
CA VAL A 59 0.19 5.43 10.14
C VAL A 59 -1.28 5.15 9.79
N THR A 60 -1.53 4.41 8.71
CA THR A 60 -2.91 4.10 8.30
C THR A 60 -3.60 3.08 9.21
N ILE A 61 -2.87 2.10 9.78
CA ILE A 61 -3.43 1.22 10.82
C ILE A 61 -3.84 2.02 12.06
N ILE A 62 -3.01 2.97 12.51
CA ILE A 62 -3.35 3.84 13.64
C ILE A 62 -4.60 4.67 13.31
N LEU A 63 -4.67 5.25 12.11
CA LEU A 63 -5.83 6.00 11.63
C LEU A 63 -7.10 5.14 11.66
N TYR A 64 -7.04 3.89 11.19
CA TYR A 64 -8.18 2.97 11.20
C TYR A 64 -8.66 2.68 12.61
N PHE A 65 -7.74 2.49 13.56
CA PHE A 65 -8.07 2.28 14.97
C PHE A 65 -8.78 3.49 15.58
N LEU A 66 -8.28 4.71 15.31
CA LEU A 66 -8.90 5.95 15.78
C LEU A 66 -10.30 6.17 15.16
N LEU A 67 -10.45 5.90 13.86
CA LEU A 67 -11.74 5.99 13.17
C LEU A 67 -12.74 4.95 13.69
N SER A 68 -12.30 3.72 13.94
CA SER A 68 -13.16 2.67 14.51
C SER A 68 -13.70 3.03 15.90
N LYS A 69 -12.95 3.82 16.69
CA LYS A 69 -13.43 4.31 18.00
C LYS A 69 -14.41 5.49 17.88
N ARG A 70 -14.40 6.23 16.78
CA ARG A 70 -15.17 7.48 16.61
C ARG A 70 -16.62 7.26 16.16
N GLY A 71 -16.98 6.06 15.70
CA GLY A 71 -18.35 5.70 15.31
C GLY A 71 -18.80 6.21 13.93
N ASN A 72 -20.04 5.88 13.56
CA ASN A 72 -20.62 6.03 12.20
C ASN A 72 -20.90 7.47 11.73
N GLU A 73 -20.59 8.50 12.52
CA GLU A 73 -20.98 9.88 12.21
C GLU A 73 -19.99 10.62 11.30
N THR A 74 -18.83 10.01 11.00
CA THR A 74 -17.80 10.64 10.16
C THR A 74 -17.85 10.14 8.71
N PRO A 75 -17.96 11.04 7.71
CA PRO A 75 -17.90 10.63 6.31
C PRO A 75 -16.50 10.09 5.97
N LEU A 76 -16.42 8.79 5.71
CA LEU A 76 -15.18 8.03 5.45
C LEU A 76 -14.66 8.17 4.01
N THR A 77 -15.32 9.02 3.21
CA THR A 77 -14.96 9.30 1.82
C THR A 77 -13.50 9.75 1.67
N ASN A 78 -13.04 10.66 2.53
CA ASN A 78 -11.67 11.19 2.45
C ASN A 78 -10.66 10.07 2.73
N THR A 79 -10.94 9.21 3.71
CA THR A 79 -10.13 8.03 3.99
C THR A 79 -10.09 7.09 2.78
N ALA A 80 -11.23 6.81 2.15
CA ALA A 80 -11.27 5.96 0.97
C ALA A 80 -10.45 6.54 -0.20
N PHE A 81 -10.53 7.85 -0.46
CA PHE A 81 -9.71 8.50 -1.49
C PHE A 81 -8.22 8.44 -1.17
N THR A 82 -7.84 8.74 0.08
CA THR A 82 -6.45 8.65 0.53
C THR A 82 -5.91 7.24 0.38
N GLU A 83 -6.69 6.22 0.71
CA GLU A 83 -6.29 4.82 0.54
C GLU A 83 -6.13 4.42 -0.92
N VAL A 84 -7.01 4.88 -1.81
CA VAL A 84 -6.86 4.63 -3.25
C VAL A 84 -5.56 5.24 -3.78
N ILE A 85 -5.25 6.49 -3.42
CA ILE A 85 -4.03 7.17 -3.86
C ILE A 85 -2.79 6.45 -3.33
N LEU A 86 -2.75 6.14 -2.03
CA LEU A 86 -1.60 5.52 -1.40
C LEU A 86 -1.44 4.06 -1.81
N ALA A 87 -2.53 3.32 -2.04
CA ALA A 87 -2.46 1.98 -2.59
C ALA A 87 -1.93 1.98 -4.03
N THR A 88 -2.33 2.96 -4.85
CA THR A 88 -1.79 3.12 -6.21
C THR A 88 -0.29 3.44 -6.17
N ALA A 89 0.14 4.32 -5.28
CA ALA A 89 1.56 4.62 -5.08
C ALA A 89 2.33 3.38 -4.60
N GLY A 90 1.75 2.58 -3.71
CA GLY A 90 2.28 1.30 -3.26
C GLY A 90 2.46 0.30 -4.40
N ILE A 91 1.44 0.13 -5.25
CA ILE A 91 1.52 -0.72 -6.45
C ILE A 91 2.72 -0.31 -7.32
N MET A 92 2.83 0.98 -7.63
CA MET A 92 3.91 1.49 -8.47
C MET A 92 5.30 1.28 -7.84
N GLY A 93 5.43 1.58 -6.54
CA GLY A 93 6.69 1.39 -5.82
C GLY A 93 7.15 -0.06 -5.81
N TRP A 94 6.24 -1.00 -5.53
CA TRP A 94 6.59 -2.42 -5.48
C TRP A 94 6.79 -3.04 -6.87
N LEU A 95 6.13 -2.55 -7.93
CA LEU A 95 6.43 -2.93 -9.32
C LEU A 95 7.86 -2.53 -9.72
N ILE A 96 8.33 -1.36 -9.28
CA ILE A 96 9.72 -0.94 -9.50
C ILE A 96 10.68 -1.89 -8.77
N VAL A 97 10.38 -2.27 -7.52
CA VAL A 97 11.18 -3.23 -6.75
C VAL A 97 11.23 -4.61 -7.42
N ILE A 98 10.13 -5.08 -8.03
CA ILE A 98 10.13 -6.31 -8.83
C ILE A 98 11.11 -6.21 -10.00
N GLY A 99 11.05 -5.11 -10.76
CA GLY A 99 11.95 -4.89 -11.90
C GLY A 99 13.42 -4.82 -11.49
N ILE A 100 13.71 -4.14 -10.38
CA ILE A 100 15.05 -4.07 -9.79
C ILE A 100 15.53 -5.46 -9.35
N GLY A 101 14.71 -6.18 -8.59
CA GLY A 101 15.04 -7.52 -8.08
C GLY A 101 15.35 -8.51 -9.22
N GLY A 102 14.55 -8.48 -10.29
CA GLY A 102 14.77 -9.29 -11.48
C GLY A 102 16.07 -8.93 -12.22
N ASN A 103 16.33 -7.63 -12.41
CA ASN A 103 17.54 -7.16 -13.08
C ASN A 103 18.81 -7.51 -12.29
N ILE A 104 18.82 -7.31 -10.97
CA ILE A 104 19.97 -7.68 -10.13
C ILE A 104 20.17 -9.20 -10.16
N SER A 105 19.09 -9.98 -10.02
CA SER A 105 19.15 -11.44 -10.04
C SER A 105 19.80 -11.99 -11.32
N GLN A 106 19.50 -11.40 -12.48
CA GLN A 106 20.12 -11.78 -13.75
C GLN A 106 21.59 -11.38 -13.87
N ARG A 107 22.02 -10.30 -13.20
CA ARG A 107 23.43 -9.87 -13.21
C ARG A 107 24.29 -10.66 -12.21
N THR A 108 23.71 -11.23 -11.16
CA THR A 108 24.44 -11.86 -10.04
C THR A 108 24.18 -13.36 -9.85
N ILE A 109 23.89 -14.07 -10.94
CA ILE A 109 23.42 -15.48 -11.00
C ILE A 109 24.24 -16.47 -10.15
N LEU A 110 25.57 -16.29 -10.03
CA LEU A 110 26.46 -17.29 -9.43
C LEU A 110 26.60 -17.26 -7.90
N GLU A 111 26.29 -16.14 -7.23
CA GLU A 111 26.53 -16.02 -5.76
C GLU A 111 25.33 -15.44 -4.99
N THR A 112 24.50 -14.59 -5.61
CA THR A 112 23.46 -13.82 -4.90
C THR A 112 22.14 -13.69 -5.64
N GLY A 113 22.05 -14.20 -6.87
CA GLY A 113 20.86 -14.09 -7.70
C GLY A 113 19.60 -14.69 -7.07
N GLU A 114 19.74 -15.73 -6.26
CA GLU A 114 18.61 -16.36 -5.56
C GLU A 114 17.93 -15.42 -4.55
N LYS A 115 18.72 -14.72 -3.72
CA LYS A 115 18.18 -13.77 -2.72
C LYS A 115 17.41 -12.63 -3.38
N PHE A 116 17.94 -12.08 -4.47
CA PHE A 116 17.27 -11.02 -5.23
C PHE A 116 16.03 -11.53 -6.00
N GLY A 117 16.02 -12.80 -6.42
CA GLY A 117 14.83 -13.46 -6.93
C GLY A 117 13.70 -13.55 -5.90
N TRP A 118 14.03 -13.93 -4.66
CA TRP A 118 13.06 -13.93 -3.55
C TRP A 118 12.55 -12.53 -3.20
N ILE A 119 13.40 -11.51 -3.25
CA ILE A 119 12.98 -10.10 -3.10
C ILE A 119 11.94 -9.74 -4.17
N GLY A 120 12.18 -10.10 -5.43
CA GLY A 120 11.22 -9.89 -6.52
C GLY A 120 9.89 -10.62 -6.30
N ALA A 121 9.93 -11.87 -5.86
CA ALA A 121 8.71 -12.63 -5.55
C ALA A 121 7.89 -12.01 -4.42
N LEU A 122 8.54 -11.61 -3.32
CA LEU A 122 7.89 -10.95 -2.18
C LEU A 122 7.32 -9.58 -2.59
N ALA A 123 8.03 -8.84 -3.44
CA ALA A 123 7.53 -7.59 -4.01
C ALA A 123 6.26 -7.81 -4.84
N GLY A 124 6.19 -8.92 -5.60
CA GLY A 124 4.97 -9.35 -6.30
C GLY A 124 3.79 -9.58 -5.37
N ILE A 125 4.01 -10.27 -4.24
CA ILE A 125 2.97 -10.48 -3.23
C ILE A 125 2.51 -9.15 -2.63
N ASN A 126 3.44 -8.22 -2.36
CA ASN A 126 3.10 -6.87 -1.90
C ASN A 126 2.23 -6.13 -2.92
N VAL A 127 2.57 -6.16 -4.22
CA VAL A 127 1.72 -5.60 -5.29
C VAL A 127 0.31 -6.18 -5.24
N GLY A 128 0.18 -7.51 -5.09
CA GLY A 128 -1.12 -8.16 -4.94
C GLY A 128 -1.91 -7.67 -3.73
N CYS A 129 -1.25 -7.49 -2.59
CA CYS A 129 -1.86 -6.95 -1.38
C CYS A 129 -2.36 -5.51 -1.57
N PHE A 130 -1.56 -4.65 -2.22
CA PHE A 130 -1.96 -3.28 -2.53
C PHE A 130 -3.10 -3.21 -3.55
N LEU A 131 -3.11 -4.10 -4.56
CA LEU A 131 -4.23 -4.24 -5.49
C LEU A 131 -5.52 -4.65 -4.76
N GLY A 132 -5.42 -5.55 -3.78
CA GLY A 132 -6.55 -5.93 -2.94
C GLY A 132 -7.12 -4.74 -2.16
N ILE A 133 -6.27 -3.94 -1.51
CA ILE A 133 -6.69 -2.71 -0.81
C ILE A 133 -7.33 -1.72 -1.79
N PHE A 134 -6.70 -1.48 -2.93
CA PHE A 134 -7.22 -0.61 -3.98
C PHE A 134 -8.61 -1.05 -4.43
N ALA A 135 -8.80 -2.33 -4.75
CA ALA A 135 -10.07 -2.87 -5.21
C ALA A 135 -11.17 -2.67 -4.17
N ILE A 136 -10.88 -2.96 -2.90
CA ILE A 136 -11.83 -2.79 -1.80
C ILE A 136 -12.27 -1.33 -1.69
N PHE A 137 -11.36 -0.36 -1.66
CA PHE A 137 -11.73 1.05 -1.52
C PHE A 137 -12.32 1.67 -2.80
N ALA A 138 -11.83 1.29 -3.97
CA ALA A 138 -12.35 1.76 -5.25
C ALA A 138 -13.80 1.29 -5.47
N LEU A 139 -14.10 0.02 -5.22
CA LEU A 139 -15.47 -0.51 -5.30
C LEU A 139 -16.42 0.20 -4.35
N ASN A 140 -15.96 0.54 -3.13
CA ASN A 140 -16.78 1.31 -2.20
C ASN A 140 -17.07 2.73 -2.70
N ILE A 141 -16.09 3.42 -3.27
CA ILE A 141 -16.31 4.74 -3.87
C ILE A 141 -17.29 4.64 -5.04
N VAL A 142 -17.13 3.65 -5.92
CA VAL A 142 -18.01 3.46 -7.08
C VAL A 142 -19.44 3.18 -6.62
N ASN A 143 -19.63 2.27 -5.65
CA ASN A 143 -20.96 1.92 -5.14
C ASN A 143 -21.64 3.08 -4.41
N GLU A 144 -20.91 3.81 -3.55
CA GLU A 144 -21.49 4.87 -2.72
C GLU A 144 -21.65 6.20 -3.46
N LYS A 145 -20.77 6.53 -4.41
CA LYS A 145 -20.80 7.83 -5.11
C LYS A 145 -21.29 7.80 -6.54
N ILE A 146 -21.02 6.73 -7.29
CA ILE A 146 -21.28 6.68 -8.73
C ILE A 146 -22.60 5.95 -9.00
N LEU A 147 -22.80 4.78 -8.38
CA LEU A 147 -23.96 3.91 -8.62
C LEU A 147 -25.12 4.16 -7.65
N ALA A 148 -24.92 4.92 -6.56
CA ALA A 148 -25.96 5.19 -5.59
C ALA A 148 -27.12 6.00 -6.22
N PRO A 149 -28.37 5.49 -6.24
CA PRO A 149 -29.53 6.19 -6.80
C PRO A 149 -29.92 7.47 -6.04
N ASN A 150 -29.31 7.72 -4.88
CA ASN A 150 -29.69 8.75 -3.92
C ASN A 150 -28.71 9.94 -3.89
N ARG A 151 -28.37 10.51 -5.06
CA ARG A 151 -27.68 11.81 -5.16
C ARG A 151 -28.36 12.93 -4.33
N ARG A 152 -29.66 12.81 -4.06
CA ARG A 152 -30.48 13.80 -3.31
C ARG A 152 -30.25 13.85 -1.79
N ARG A 153 -29.53 12.90 -1.17
CA ARG A 153 -29.30 12.93 0.30
C ARG A 153 -28.12 13.81 0.71
N TYR A 154 -27.15 14.03 -0.17
CA TYR A 154 -26.04 14.96 0.08
C TYR A 154 -26.48 16.42 -0.01
N GLU A 155 -27.50 16.72 -0.82
CA GLU A 155 -28.12 18.06 -0.94
C GLU A 155 -28.87 18.47 0.34
N LYS A 156 -29.34 17.50 1.15
CA LYS A 156 -30.00 17.76 2.44
C LYS A 156 -29.03 17.91 3.63
N ALA A 157 -27.78 17.46 3.50
CA ALA A 157 -26.79 17.53 4.58
C ALA A 157 -26.09 18.90 4.68
N TYR A 158 -26.13 19.68 3.61
CA TYR A 158 -25.72 21.08 3.58
C TYR A 158 -26.86 21.91 2.98
N PRO A 159 -27.81 22.43 3.78
CA PRO A 159 -28.64 23.51 3.29
C PRO A 159 -27.68 24.62 2.87
N GLN A 160 -27.59 24.90 1.57
CA GLN A 160 -26.98 26.13 1.09
C GLN A 160 -27.61 27.25 1.91
N TYR A 161 -26.79 28.00 2.65
CA TYR A 161 -27.23 29.24 3.25
C TYR A 161 -27.62 30.17 2.10
N SER A 162 -28.88 30.12 1.72
CA SER A 162 -29.52 31.08 0.84
C SER A 162 -29.62 32.40 1.61
N ARG A 163 -28.72 33.34 1.31
CA ARG A 163 -28.97 34.76 1.47
C ARG A 163 -29.13 35.36 0.09
#